data_AF-A0A8H3AF58-F1
#
_entry.id   AF-A0A8H3AF58-F1
#
_cell.length_a   1.000
_cell.length_b   1.000
_cell.length_c   1.000
_cell.angle_alpha   90.00
_cell.angle_beta   90.00
_cell.angle_gamma   90.00
#
_symmetry.space_group_name_H-M   'P 1'
#
loop_
_entity.id
_entity.type
_entity.pdbx_description
1 polymer ?
#
loop_
_entity_poly.entity_id
_entity_poly.type
_entity_poly.pdbx_seq_one_letter_code
_entity_poly.pdbx_strand_id
1 'polypeptide(L)'
;MQPPVDPNLTNQDETLDYEVLPPNKMLETFGKLNVAAPMVRYSKLPFRHLVSLYDVHITHTPMMMAAEFSRSAIARHSDFTTSSEERGHFSLIERGGGGRVRHVRGSLVAQFAANDPKAFADACELIHPHVDGVDLNCGCPQPWAYSEHVGSWLLRQPDRVRDLVRAAKDRLGWGFSVSIKVRVDSDLKRTQQLMETGK
;
A
#
# COMPACT_ATOMS: atom_id res chain seq x y z
N MET A 1 -8.92 -8.01 32.53
CA MET A 1 -7.57 -7.79 33.10
C MET A 1 -6.76 -7.03 32.06
N GLN A 2 -6.37 -5.79 32.35
CA GLN A 2 -5.34 -5.12 31.56
C GLN A 2 -4.01 -5.83 31.81
N PRO A 3 -3.14 -5.97 30.81
CA PRO A 3 -1.78 -6.46 31.05
C PRO A 3 -1.06 -5.50 32.01
N PRO A 4 -0.12 -6.01 32.83
CA PRO A 4 0.64 -5.17 33.75
C PRO A 4 1.45 -4.13 32.96
N VAL A 5 1.28 -2.86 33.29
CA VAL A 5 2.08 -1.74 32.79
C VAL A 5 3.36 -1.70 33.62
N ASP A 6 4.52 -1.79 32.98
CA ASP A 6 5.81 -1.65 33.64
C ASP A 6 5.98 -0.20 34.17
N PRO A 7 6.11 0.02 35.49
CA PRO A 7 6.24 1.35 36.07
C PRO A 7 7.55 2.07 35.72
N ASN A 8 8.52 1.38 35.07
CA ASN A 8 9.75 2.00 34.56
C ASN A 8 9.63 2.50 33.10
N LEU A 9 8.50 2.27 32.42
CA LEU A 9 8.15 2.98 31.18
C LEU A 9 7.68 4.40 31.53
N THR A 10 8.62 5.20 32.04
CA THR A 10 8.43 6.64 32.16
C THR A 10 8.16 7.21 30.77
N ASN A 11 7.21 8.16 30.68
CA ASN A 11 6.86 8.95 29.50
C ASN A 11 8.10 9.57 28.82
N GLN A 12 8.81 8.80 28.02
CA GLN A 12 9.88 9.27 27.13
C GLN A 12 9.38 9.46 25.69
N ASP A 13 8.11 9.16 25.42
CA ASP A 13 7.50 9.19 24.08
C ASP A 13 6.96 10.58 23.67
N GLU A 14 6.96 11.58 24.55
CA GLU A 14 6.27 12.86 24.29
C GLU A 14 7.00 13.85 23.36
N THR A 15 8.16 13.51 22.77
CA THR A 15 8.88 14.45 21.87
C THR A 15 9.63 13.83 20.69
N LEU A 16 9.33 12.61 20.25
CA LEU A 16 9.95 12.07 19.04
C LEU A 16 9.16 12.54 17.82
N ASP A 17 9.77 13.41 17.00
CA ASP A 17 9.25 13.76 15.68
C ASP A 17 9.46 12.56 14.75
N TYR A 18 8.36 11.88 14.42
CA TYR A 18 8.38 10.74 13.52
C TYR A 18 8.30 11.23 12.08
N GLU A 19 9.40 11.08 11.36
CA GLU A 19 9.47 11.45 9.96
C GLU A 19 8.47 10.63 9.12
N VAL A 20 7.75 11.32 8.24
CA VAL A 20 6.86 10.69 7.26
C VAL A 20 7.61 10.49 5.96
N LEU A 21 7.90 9.22 5.65
CA LEU A 21 8.53 8.83 4.39
C LEU A 21 7.51 8.15 3.46
N PRO A 22 7.53 8.46 2.15
CA PRO A 22 6.78 7.67 1.18
C PRO A 22 7.18 6.19 1.22
N PRO A 23 6.24 5.24 1.00
CA PRO A 23 6.52 3.80 1.02
C PRO A 23 7.76 3.37 0.22
N ASN A 24 7.97 3.91 -0.99
CA ASN A 24 9.15 3.58 -1.79
C ASN A 24 10.45 4.08 -1.15
N LYS A 25 10.43 5.24 -0.48
CA LYS A 25 11.58 5.76 0.26
C LYS A 25 11.87 4.96 1.52
N MET A 26 10.84 4.46 2.21
CA MET A 26 11.05 3.52 3.31
C MET A 26 11.81 2.28 2.83
N LEU A 27 11.35 1.66 1.73
CA LEU A 27 11.96 0.46 1.13
C LEU A 27 13.39 0.69 0.63
N GLU A 28 13.70 1.88 0.10
CA GLU A 28 15.05 2.25 -0.33
C GLU A 28 16.01 2.50 0.86
N THR A 29 15.49 3.10 1.94
CA THR A 29 16.28 3.58 3.08
C THR A 29 16.61 2.47 4.07
N PHE A 30 15.65 1.59 4.37
CA PHE A 30 15.77 0.60 5.44
C PHE A 30 15.94 -0.81 4.88
N GLY A 31 16.88 -1.57 5.43
CA GLY A 31 17.21 -2.91 4.93
C GLY A 31 16.27 -4.01 5.42
N LYS A 32 15.49 -3.78 6.48
CA LYS A 32 14.60 -4.76 7.10
C LYS A 32 13.26 -4.10 7.42
N LEU A 33 12.27 -4.34 6.56
CA LEU A 33 10.90 -3.88 6.73
C LEU A 33 9.93 -5.05 6.57
N ASN A 34 9.01 -5.17 7.51
CA ASN A 34 7.83 -6.02 7.36
C ASN A 34 6.68 -5.25 6.69
N VAL A 35 6.05 -5.91 5.73
CA VAL A 35 4.92 -5.37 4.96
C VAL A 35 3.75 -6.34 5.09
N ALA A 36 2.59 -5.89 5.60
CA ALA A 36 1.38 -6.69 5.59
C ALA A 36 0.79 -6.70 4.18
N ALA A 37 0.61 -7.90 3.63
CA ALA A 37 -0.02 -8.09 2.33
C ALA A 37 -1.51 -7.73 2.37
N PRO A 38 -2.08 -7.27 1.25
CA PRO A 38 -3.51 -7.03 1.12
C PRO A 38 -4.28 -8.35 1.14
N MET A 39 -5.31 -8.43 1.98
CA MET A 39 -6.13 -9.63 2.17
C MET A 39 -7.60 -9.24 2.19
N VAL A 40 -8.34 -9.67 1.16
CA VAL A 40 -9.79 -9.47 1.05
C VAL A 40 -10.48 -9.99 2.31
N ARG A 41 -11.38 -9.19 2.91
CA ARG A 41 -12.05 -9.40 4.21
C ARG A 41 -11.19 -9.24 5.47
N TYR A 42 -9.88 -9.45 5.42
CA TYR A 42 -9.03 -9.47 6.62
C TYR A 42 -8.37 -8.12 6.91
N SER A 43 -7.68 -7.51 5.94
CA SER A 43 -6.84 -6.33 6.16
C SER A 43 -7.64 -5.01 6.30
N LYS A 44 -8.80 -5.06 6.98
CA LYS A 44 -9.59 -3.91 7.42
C LYS A 44 -8.89 -3.18 8.58
N LEU A 45 -9.37 -1.97 8.89
CA LEU A 45 -8.76 -1.07 9.86
C LEU A 45 -8.34 -1.74 11.18
N PRO A 46 -9.18 -2.52 11.90
CA PRO A 46 -8.76 -3.14 13.16
C PRO A 46 -7.56 -4.07 13.02
N PHE A 47 -7.49 -4.84 11.92
CA PHE A 47 -6.36 -5.74 11.67
C PHE A 47 -5.09 -4.95 11.33
N ARG A 48 -5.19 -3.93 10.47
CA ARG A 48 -4.04 -3.11 10.09
C ARG A 48 -3.46 -2.38 11.28
N HIS A 49 -4.31 -1.78 12.11
CA HIS A 49 -3.91 -1.13 13.33
C HIS A 49 -3.26 -2.13 14.30
N LEU A 50 -3.86 -3.32 14.50
CA LEU A 50 -3.24 -4.33 15.36
C LEU A 50 -1.83 -4.68 14.88
N VAL A 51 -1.65 -5.04 13.60
CA VAL A 51 -0.33 -5.47 13.11
C VAL A 51 0.69 -4.34 13.09
N SER A 52 0.28 -3.08 12.95
CA SER A 52 1.21 -1.94 13.02
C SER A 52 1.83 -1.77 14.41
N LEU A 53 1.25 -2.36 15.45
CA LEU A 53 1.83 -2.42 16.80
C LEU A 53 2.87 -3.53 16.96
N TYR A 54 3.01 -4.42 15.97
CA TYR A 54 3.91 -5.58 15.98
C TYR A 54 4.91 -5.54 14.80
N ASP A 55 5.67 -4.44 14.71
CA ASP A 55 6.73 -4.24 13.71
C ASP A 55 6.27 -4.38 12.24
N VAL A 56 5.00 -4.14 11.93
CA VAL A 56 4.54 -4.02 10.54
C VAL A 56 4.57 -2.55 10.11
N HIS A 57 5.60 -2.22 9.33
CA HIS A 57 5.93 -0.85 8.94
C HIS A 57 5.06 -0.34 7.79
N ILE A 58 4.62 -1.22 6.90
CA ILE A 58 3.74 -0.87 5.78
C ILE A 58 2.54 -1.82 5.78
N THR A 59 1.34 -1.26 5.87
CA THR A 59 0.09 -2.01 5.82
C THR A 59 -0.64 -1.76 4.51
N HIS A 60 -1.42 -2.74 4.05
CA HIS A 60 -2.28 -2.58 2.88
C HIS A 60 -3.75 -2.73 3.27
N THR A 61 -4.63 -1.95 2.63
CA THR A 61 -6.08 -2.18 2.68
C THR A 61 -6.45 -3.54 2.08
N PRO A 62 -7.70 -4.01 2.21
CA PRO A 62 -8.20 -5.05 1.32
C PRO A 62 -8.17 -4.53 -0.13
N MET A 63 -8.21 -5.43 -1.10
CA MET A 63 -8.38 -5.05 -2.50
C MET A 63 -9.77 -4.42 -2.70
N MET A 64 -9.82 -3.20 -3.22
CA MET A 64 -11.05 -2.44 -3.49
C MET A 64 -11.27 -2.28 -5.00
N MET A 65 -12.52 -2.26 -5.47
CA MET A 65 -12.81 -2.05 -6.89
C MET A 65 -12.76 -0.56 -7.23
N ALA A 66 -11.81 -0.12 -8.06
CA ALA A 66 -11.63 1.30 -8.36
C ALA A 66 -12.86 1.95 -9.05
N ALA A 67 -13.55 1.19 -9.91
CA ALA A 67 -14.76 1.66 -10.58
C ALA A 67 -15.89 1.96 -9.57
N GLU A 68 -16.07 1.13 -8.56
CA GLU A 68 -17.11 1.36 -7.54
C GLU A 68 -16.68 2.43 -6.55
N PHE A 69 -15.41 2.42 -6.16
CA PHE A 69 -14.83 3.42 -5.28
C PHE A 69 -14.95 4.83 -5.88
N SER A 70 -14.63 5.01 -7.16
CA SER A 70 -14.74 6.32 -7.83
C SER A 70 -16.20 6.79 -7.96
N ARG A 71 -17.14 5.91 -8.30
CA ARG A 71 -18.52 6.30 -8.64
C ARG A 71 -19.47 6.43 -7.43
N SER A 72 -19.25 5.69 -6.35
CA SER A 72 -20.23 5.57 -5.26
C SER A 72 -19.64 5.86 -3.88
N ALA A 73 -20.14 6.90 -3.22
CA ALA A 73 -19.76 7.21 -1.84
C ALA A 73 -20.12 6.06 -0.87
N ILE A 74 -21.23 5.37 -1.11
CA ILE A 74 -21.66 4.22 -0.29
C ILE A 74 -20.64 3.08 -0.43
N ALA A 75 -20.20 2.78 -1.65
CA ALA A 75 -19.17 1.76 -1.88
C ALA A 75 -17.85 2.15 -1.19
N ARG A 76 -17.42 3.41 -1.32
CA ARG A 76 -16.21 3.91 -0.63
C ARG A 76 -16.27 3.73 0.87
N HIS A 77 -17.35 4.15 1.51
CA HIS A 77 -17.49 4.06 2.96
C HIS A 77 -17.58 2.62 3.46
N SER A 78 -18.09 1.70 2.63
CA SER A 78 -18.11 0.27 2.92
C SER A 78 -16.72 -0.37 2.80
N ASP A 79 -15.97 0.01 1.76
CA ASP A 79 -14.69 -0.59 1.42
C ASP A 79 -13.52 -0.04 2.24
N PHE A 80 -13.56 1.25 2.58
CA PHE A 80 -12.46 1.97 3.22
C PHE A 80 -12.87 2.69 4.51
N THR A 81 -12.07 2.44 5.54
CA THR A 81 -12.05 3.17 6.81
C THR A 81 -10.60 3.31 7.23
N THR A 82 -10.27 4.41 7.91
CA THR A 82 -8.92 4.74 8.37
C THR A 82 -8.94 5.40 9.76
N SER A 83 -7.80 5.40 10.44
CA SER A 83 -7.57 6.15 11.69
C SER A 83 -6.22 6.86 11.61
N SER A 84 -6.08 7.99 12.29
CA SER A 84 -4.78 8.65 12.50
C SER A 84 -3.78 7.77 13.26
N GLU A 85 -4.27 6.84 14.07
CA GLU A 85 -3.47 5.97 14.94
C GLU A 85 -3.05 4.65 14.26
N GLU A 86 -3.58 4.33 13.07
CA GLU A 86 -3.34 3.00 12.46
C GLU A 86 -1.95 2.81 11.85
N ARG A 87 -1.12 3.85 11.88
CA ARG A 87 0.27 3.76 11.45
C ARG A 87 1.15 3.73 12.69
N GLY A 88 1.92 2.64 12.81
CA GLY A 88 2.88 2.50 13.90
C GLY A 88 4.00 3.54 13.81
N HIS A 89 4.73 3.68 14.90
CA HIS A 89 5.89 4.56 15.03
C HIS A 89 7.12 3.69 15.33
N PHE A 90 8.19 3.86 14.56
CA PHE A 90 9.30 2.91 14.56
C PHE A 90 10.66 3.61 14.62
N SER A 91 11.59 3.01 15.35
CA SER A 91 13.00 3.38 15.37
C SER A 91 13.78 2.41 14.48
N LEU A 92 14.11 2.83 13.26
CA LEU A 92 14.68 1.96 12.23
C LEU A 92 16.13 2.31 11.93
N ILE A 93 16.93 1.27 11.68
CA ILE A 93 18.35 1.41 11.32
C ILE A 93 18.49 1.51 9.81
N GLU A 94 19.15 2.56 9.33
CA GLU A 94 19.40 2.75 7.90
C GLU A 94 20.32 1.66 7.32
N ARG A 95 20.04 1.27 6.08
CA ARG A 95 20.92 0.36 5.35
C ARG A 95 22.24 1.06 5.04
N GLY A 96 23.36 0.40 5.36
CA GLY A 96 24.70 0.86 4.98
C GLY A 96 25.21 2.12 5.72
N GLY A 97 24.38 2.77 6.53
CA GLY A 97 24.68 4.03 7.22
C GLY A 97 25.27 3.87 8.62
N GLY A 98 26.21 2.96 8.83
CA GLY A 98 26.98 2.85 10.09
C GLY A 98 26.16 2.66 11.38
N GLY A 99 24.91 2.19 11.30
CA GLY A 99 24.03 2.01 12.46
C GLY A 99 23.18 3.23 12.83
N ARG A 100 23.06 4.24 11.96
CA ARG A 100 22.18 5.40 12.20
C ARG A 100 20.72 4.98 12.36
N VAL A 101 20.11 5.39 13.48
CA VAL A 101 18.68 5.19 13.78
C VAL A 101 17.88 6.41 13.31
N ARG A 102 16.71 6.17 12.70
CA ARG A 102 15.71 7.19 12.38
C ARG A 102 14.37 6.80 12.97
N HIS A 103 13.65 7.80 13.47
CA HIS A 103 12.29 7.64 13.96
C HIS A 103 11.34 7.97 12.81
N VAL A 104 10.56 6.98 12.38
CA VAL A 104 9.66 7.10 11.22
C VAL A 104 8.26 6.62 11.55
N ARG A 105 7.27 7.26 10.94
CA ARG A 105 5.90 6.75 10.92
C ARG A 105 5.78 5.66 9.86
N GLY A 106 5.05 4.59 10.19
CA GLY A 106 4.65 3.55 9.23
C GLY A 106 3.75 4.09 8.13
N SER A 107 3.48 3.28 7.12
CA SER A 107 2.68 3.66 5.96
C SER A 107 1.43 2.81 5.80
N LEU A 108 0.36 3.42 5.28
CA LEU A 108 -0.83 2.75 4.77
C LEU A 108 -0.89 2.88 3.24
N VAL A 109 -1.02 1.75 2.55
CA VAL A 109 -1.15 1.69 1.09
C VAL A 109 -2.53 1.15 0.71
N ALA A 110 -3.25 1.88 -0.14
CA ALA A 110 -4.54 1.42 -0.65
C ALA A 110 -4.35 0.51 -1.87
N GLN A 111 -4.79 -0.75 -1.79
CA GLN A 111 -4.80 -1.63 -2.95
C GLN A 111 -6.12 -1.55 -3.73
N PHE A 112 -6.03 -1.32 -5.04
CA PHE A 112 -7.15 -1.36 -5.96
C PHE A 112 -7.05 -2.50 -6.99
N ALA A 113 -8.21 -3.00 -7.40
CA ALA A 113 -8.42 -3.70 -8.65
C ALA A 113 -8.98 -2.71 -9.67
N ALA A 114 -8.36 -2.60 -10.84
CA ALA A 114 -8.77 -1.68 -11.89
C ALA A 114 -8.33 -2.17 -13.27
N ASN A 115 -9.10 -1.79 -14.29
CA ASN A 115 -8.80 -2.04 -15.71
C ASN A 115 -9.04 -0.80 -16.60
N ASP A 116 -9.60 0.28 -16.03
CA ASP A 116 -9.84 1.56 -16.69
C ASP A 116 -8.95 2.65 -16.05
N PRO A 117 -8.05 3.30 -16.83
CA PRO A 117 -7.16 4.34 -16.32
C PRO A 117 -7.87 5.52 -15.65
N LYS A 118 -9.02 5.95 -16.19
CA LYS A 118 -9.76 7.08 -15.63
C LYS A 118 -10.35 6.71 -14.27
N ALA A 119 -11.08 5.60 -14.17
CA ALA A 119 -11.66 5.14 -12.92
C ALA A 119 -10.61 4.87 -11.83
N PHE A 120 -9.44 4.35 -12.22
CA PHE A 120 -8.32 4.18 -11.30
C PHE A 120 -7.78 5.52 -10.79
N ALA A 121 -7.49 6.47 -11.68
CA ALA A 121 -7.02 7.79 -11.30
C ALA A 121 -8.02 8.55 -10.41
N ASP A 122 -9.32 8.46 -10.72
CA ASP A 122 -10.39 9.07 -9.93
C ASP A 122 -10.48 8.43 -8.52
N ALA A 123 -10.33 7.11 -8.41
CA ALA A 123 -10.29 6.43 -7.11
C ALA A 123 -9.04 6.83 -6.30
N CYS A 124 -7.88 6.93 -6.97
CA CYS A 124 -6.62 7.36 -6.37
C CYS A 124 -6.72 8.79 -5.81
N GLU A 125 -7.30 9.72 -6.55
CA GLU A 125 -7.52 11.11 -6.10
C GLU A 125 -8.41 11.18 -4.86
N LEU A 126 -9.48 10.38 -4.82
CA LEU A 126 -10.40 10.35 -3.67
C LEU A 126 -9.76 9.76 -2.41
N ILE A 127 -8.86 8.79 -2.53
CA ILE A 127 -8.24 8.13 -1.37
C ILE A 127 -6.93 8.79 -0.93
N HIS A 128 -6.28 9.53 -1.82
CA HIS A 128 -4.96 10.14 -1.61
C HIS A 128 -4.81 10.89 -0.27
N PRO A 129 -5.79 11.70 0.19
CA PRO A 129 -5.66 12.40 1.48
C PRO A 129 -5.58 11.49 2.72
N HIS A 130 -5.87 10.20 2.57
CA HIS A 130 -6.02 9.25 3.67
C HIS A 130 -4.94 8.16 3.68
N VAL A 131 -4.09 8.08 2.66
CA VAL A 131 -3.11 7.00 2.47
C VAL A 131 -1.75 7.53 2.05
N ASP A 132 -0.71 6.74 2.30
CA ASP A 132 0.69 7.10 2.00
C ASP A 132 1.15 6.61 0.62
N GLY A 133 0.33 5.78 -0.02
CA GLY A 133 0.54 5.27 -1.37
C GLY A 133 -0.68 4.51 -1.90
N VAL A 134 -0.66 4.21 -3.19
CA VAL A 134 -1.63 3.31 -3.82
C VAL A 134 -0.93 2.12 -4.48
N ASP A 135 -1.61 0.99 -4.54
CA ASP A 135 -1.13 -0.25 -5.15
C ASP A 135 -2.17 -0.78 -6.14
N LEU A 136 -1.71 -1.21 -7.32
CA LEU A 136 -2.55 -1.90 -8.30
C LEU A 136 -2.38 -3.42 -8.17
N ASN A 137 -3.49 -4.13 -7.95
CA ASN A 137 -3.51 -5.59 -7.96
C ASN A 137 -3.43 -6.13 -9.39
N CYS A 138 -2.28 -6.70 -9.75
CA CYS A 138 -2.03 -7.38 -11.01
C CYS A 138 -1.87 -8.90 -10.81
N GLY A 139 -2.34 -9.47 -9.70
CA GLY A 139 -1.95 -10.83 -9.29
C GLY A 139 -3.07 -11.73 -8.74
N CYS A 140 -4.27 -11.22 -8.50
CA CYS A 140 -5.40 -12.02 -8.02
C CYS A 140 -5.84 -13.04 -9.10
N PRO A 141 -5.76 -14.36 -8.85
CA PRO A 141 -6.10 -15.39 -9.84
C PRO A 141 -7.57 -15.82 -9.77
N GLN A 142 -8.40 -15.16 -8.94
CA GLN A 142 -9.78 -15.60 -8.73
C GLN A 142 -10.58 -15.48 -10.04
N PRO A 143 -11.38 -16.49 -10.42
CA PRO A 143 -12.08 -16.49 -11.71
C PRO A 143 -12.93 -15.25 -11.97
N TRP A 144 -13.61 -14.73 -10.94
CA TRP A 144 -14.41 -13.51 -11.06
C TRP A 144 -13.53 -12.29 -11.39
N ALA A 145 -12.36 -12.15 -10.74
CA ALA A 145 -11.45 -11.04 -10.96
C ALA A 145 -10.89 -11.07 -12.38
N TYR A 146 -10.56 -12.28 -12.87
CA TYR A 146 -10.11 -12.45 -14.25
C TYR A 146 -11.22 -12.10 -15.26
N SER A 147 -12.47 -12.50 -14.99
CA SER A 147 -13.63 -12.22 -15.84
C SER A 147 -13.97 -10.73 -15.91
N GLU A 148 -13.73 -10.00 -14.82
CA GLU A 148 -13.82 -8.54 -14.75
C GLU A 148 -12.59 -7.82 -15.32
N HIS A 149 -11.66 -8.56 -15.94
CA HIS A 149 -10.40 -8.03 -16.50
C HIS A 149 -9.52 -7.30 -15.47
N VAL A 150 -9.53 -7.72 -14.21
CA VAL A 150 -8.65 -7.21 -13.14
C VAL A 150 -7.75 -8.31 -12.60
N GLY A 151 -6.86 -8.00 -11.65
CA GLY A 151 -5.99 -8.99 -11.04
C GLY A 151 -5.01 -9.60 -12.03
N SER A 152 -4.89 -10.94 -12.06
CA SER A 152 -3.91 -11.62 -12.90
C SER A 152 -4.16 -11.51 -14.40
N TRP A 153 -5.34 -11.04 -14.84
CA TRP A 153 -5.58 -10.72 -16.24
C TRP A 153 -4.60 -9.65 -16.75
N LEU A 154 -4.26 -8.68 -15.90
CA LEU A 154 -3.33 -7.59 -16.22
C LEU A 154 -1.90 -8.08 -16.52
N LEU A 155 -1.51 -9.29 -16.08
CA LEU A 155 -0.21 -9.88 -16.42
C LEU A 155 -0.05 -10.16 -17.93
N ARG A 156 -1.13 -10.11 -18.69
CA ARG A 156 -1.15 -10.25 -20.14
C ARG A 156 -1.31 -8.91 -20.87
N GLN A 157 -1.35 -7.81 -20.12
CA GLN A 157 -1.73 -6.48 -20.60
C GLN A 157 -0.73 -5.42 -20.14
N PRO A 158 0.57 -5.53 -20.51
CA PRO A 158 1.61 -4.64 -20.00
C PRO A 158 1.31 -3.17 -20.32
N ASP A 159 0.87 -2.86 -21.54
CA ASP A 159 0.48 -1.50 -21.92
C ASP A 159 -0.66 -0.95 -21.06
N ARG A 160 -1.65 -1.80 -20.72
CA ARG A 160 -2.74 -1.40 -19.82
C ARG A 160 -2.24 -1.07 -18.42
N VAL A 161 -1.30 -1.87 -17.89
CA VAL A 161 -0.68 -1.61 -16.58
C VAL A 161 0.08 -0.29 -16.60
N ARG A 162 0.86 -0.01 -17.66
CA ARG A 162 1.51 1.30 -17.85
C ARG A 162 0.50 2.43 -17.80
N ASP A 163 -0.57 2.33 -18.58
CA ASP A 163 -1.56 3.40 -18.71
C ASP A 163 -2.29 3.64 -17.37
N LEU A 164 -2.62 2.59 -16.62
CA LEU A 164 -3.17 2.69 -15.26
C LEU A 164 -2.21 3.41 -14.30
N VAL A 165 -0.94 2.97 -14.24
CA VAL A 165 0.07 3.57 -13.35
C VAL A 165 0.34 5.02 -13.71
N ARG A 166 0.48 5.34 -15.00
CA ARG A 166 0.69 6.71 -15.48
C ARG A 166 -0.50 7.61 -15.18
N ALA A 167 -1.73 7.15 -15.41
CA ALA A 167 -2.92 7.93 -15.09
C ALA A 167 -2.98 8.31 -13.60
N ALA A 168 -2.64 7.39 -12.69
CA ALA A 168 -2.55 7.68 -11.26
C ALA A 168 -1.43 8.68 -10.94
N LYS A 169 -0.23 8.50 -11.51
CA LYS A 169 0.92 9.41 -11.29
C LYS A 169 0.72 10.80 -11.88
N ASP A 170 0.12 10.91 -13.06
CA ASP A 170 -0.17 12.18 -13.69
C ASP A 170 -1.25 12.95 -12.91
N ARG A 171 -2.18 12.24 -12.25
CA ARG A 171 -3.18 12.84 -11.36
C ARG A 171 -2.62 13.28 -10.01
N LEU A 172 -1.82 12.43 -9.35
CA LEU A 172 -1.35 12.65 -7.98
C LEU A 172 0.03 13.31 -7.87
N GLY A 173 0.75 13.40 -8.99
CA GLY A 173 2.14 13.80 -9.03
C GLY A 173 3.12 12.61 -8.94
N TRP A 174 4.23 12.73 -9.66
CA TRP A 174 5.24 11.66 -9.80
C TRP A 174 6.02 11.35 -8.52
N GLY A 175 5.92 12.21 -7.50
CA GLY A 175 6.48 11.98 -6.17
C GLY A 175 5.62 11.08 -5.27
N PHE A 176 4.33 10.88 -5.60
CA PHE A 176 3.45 10.03 -4.82
C PHE A 176 3.70 8.54 -5.12
N SER A 177 3.70 7.69 -4.09
CA SER A 177 4.02 6.27 -4.23
C SER A 177 2.88 5.52 -4.92
N VAL A 178 3.17 4.98 -6.11
CA VAL A 178 2.31 4.06 -6.84
C VAL A 178 3.08 2.75 -7.04
N SER A 179 2.57 1.65 -6.49
CA SER A 179 3.13 0.30 -6.65
C SER A 179 2.21 -0.62 -7.44
N ILE A 180 2.75 -1.76 -7.87
CA ILE A 180 1.96 -2.85 -8.42
C ILE A 180 2.31 -4.15 -7.69
N LYS A 181 1.30 -4.98 -7.42
CA LYS A 181 1.49 -6.32 -6.87
C LYS A 181 1.23 -7.37 -7.94
N VAL A 182 2.27 -8.09 -8.33
CA VAL A 182 2.22 -9.10 -9.41
C VAL A 182 2.38 -10.53 -8.88
N ARG A 183 2.15 -11.51 -9.77
CA ARG A 183 2.66 -12.88 -9.64
C ARG A 183 3.77 -13.09 -10.66
N VAL A 184 4.68 -14.02 -10.37
CA VAL A 184 5.69 -14.45 -11.35
C VAL A 184 5.02 -15.36 -12.37
N ASP A 185 5.29 -15.09 -13.64
CA ASP A 185 4.82 -15.91 -14.75
C ASP A 185 5.70 -17.16 -14.93
N SER A 186 5.11 -18.24 -15.42
CA SER A 186 5.86 -19.44 -15.83
C SER A 186 6.90 -19.13 -16.91
N ASP A 187 6.62 -18.18 -17.80
CA ASP A 187 7.58 -17.61 -18.73
C ASP A 187 8.17 -16.33 -18.16
N LEU A 188 9.39 -16.43 -17.62
CA LEU A 188 10.08 -15.31 -16.97
C LEU A 188 10.25 -14.08 -17.88
N LYS A 189 10.26 -14.25 -19.21
CA LYS A 189 10.35 -13.13 -20.15
C LYS A 189 9.14 -12.21 -20.04
N ARG A 190 7.95 -12.76 -19.76
CA ARG A 190 6.72 -11.97 -19.56
C ARG A 190 6.76 -11.18 -18.26
N THR A 191 7.31 -11.79 -17.21
CA THR A 191 7.53 -11.09 -15.94
C THR A 191 8.52 -9.93 -16.15
N GLN A 192 9.63 -10.18 -16.84
CA GLN A 192 10.62 -9.15 -17.15
C GLN A 192 10.02 -8.00 -17.97
N GLN A 193 9.26 -8.32 -19.03
CA GLN A 193 8.56 -7.31 -19.84
C GLN A 193 7.68 -6.41 -18.97
N LEU A 194 6.89 -6.99 -18.07
CA LEU A 194 6.02 -6.23 -17.17
C LEU A 194 6.81 -5.29 -16.24
N MET A 195 7.95 -5.74 -15.72
CA MET A 195 8.83 -4.92 -14.85
C MET A 195 9.51 -3.78 -15.61
N GLU A 196 9.74 -3.93 -16.91
CA GLU A 196 10.35 -2.91 -17.76
C GLU A 196 9.34 -1.92 -18.34
N THR A 197 8.06 -2.30 -18.40
CA THR A 197 6.97 -1.50 -18.99
C THR A 197 6.69 -0.18 -18.24
N GLY A 198 7.10 -0.10 -16.97
CA GLY A 198 6.93 1.09 -16.12
C GLY A 198 8.14 2.03 -16.05
N LYS A 199 9.24 1.72 -16.76
CA LYS A 199 10.40 2.63 -16.91
C LYS A 199 10.09 3.69 -17.97
#